data_AF-A0A7S0W6X4-F1
#
_entry.id   AF-A0A7S0W6X4-F1
#
_cell.length_a   1.000
_cell.length_b   1.000
_cell.length_c   1.000
_cell.angle_alpha   90.00
_cell.angle_beta   90.00
_cell.angle_gamma   90.00
#
_symmetry.space_group_name_H-M   'P 1'
#
loop_
_entity.id
_entity.type
_entity.pdbx_description
1 polymer ?
#
loop_
_entity_poly.entity_id
_entity_poly.type
_entity_poly.pdbx_seq_one_letter_code
_entity_poly.pdbx_strand_id
1 'polypeptide(L)'
;GWHMGRRRSSAFSAEAADGGPHAEDNVSLQQSRRMDRLKAAYHVVHPPVLLEDATWDTVGDMQGHVLLCGSTSALFYFAATLRSRSTPKSRLKNLVVLHPEPPHKAWGQIDLFPNIFYVQGSALEPTDLARAGVHGLARAVILSHAAPGGGGGEPR
;
A
#
# COMPACT_ATOMS: atom_id res chain seq x y z
N GLY A 1 54.89 -36.78 -22.12
CA GLY A 1 54.51 -35.69 -23.04
C GLY A 1 53.16 -36.03 -23.62
N TRP A 2 52.14 -35.20 -23.40
CA TRP A 2 50.78 -35.41 -23.89
C TRP A 2 50.41 -34.28 -24.85
N HIS A 3 49.94 -34.68 -26.03
CA HIS A 3 49.61 -33.83 -27.16
C HIS A 3 48.26 -33.11 -27.00
N MET A 4 48.22 -31.90 -27.57
CA MET A 4 47.05 -31.08 -27.87
C MET A 4 46.01 -31.80 -28.74
N GLY A 5 44.73 -31.52 -28.49
CA GLY A 5 43.62 -31.63 -29.44
C GLY A 5 42.60 -30.52 -29.20
N ARG A 6 42.40 -29.64 -30.20
CA ARG A 6 41.51 -28.45 -30.18
C ARG A 6 40.08 -28.74 -30.66
N ARG A 7 39.19 -27.81 -30.33
CA ARG A 7 37.90 -27.34 -30.94
C ARG A 7 36.73 -27.55 -29.96
N ARG A 8 35.75 -26.66 -29.75
CA ARG A 8 35.26 -25.42 -30.39
C ARG A 8 34.39 -24.69 -29.34
N SER A 9 34.58 -23.40 -29.08
CA SER A 9 33.65 -22.30 -29.43
C SER A 9 32.16 -22.52 -29.14
N SER A 10 31.66 -21.90 -28.06
CA SER A 10 30.46 -21.05 -28.09
C SER A 10 30.56 -20.03 -26.96
N ALA A 11 30.92 -18.79 -27.33
CA ALA A 11 30.85 -17.66 -26.42
C ALA A 11 29.37 -17.35 -26.17
N PHE A 12 28.94 -17.49 -24.92
CA PHE A 12 27.72 -16.87 -24.42
C PHE A 12 28.02 -15.38 -24.29
N SER A 13 27.61 -14.57 -25.27
CA SER A 13 27.55 -13.13 -25.12
C SER A 13 26.46 -12.81 -24.11
N ALA A 14 26.85 -12.37 -22.92
CA ALA A 14 25.96 -11.68 -22.01
C ALA A 14 25.75 -10.27 -22.59
N GLU A 15 24.56 -10.04 -23.13
CA GLU A 15 24.04 -8.71 -23.44
C GLU A 15 23.97 -7.92 -22.13
N ALA A 16 24.91 -7.00 -21.94
CA ALA A 16 24.84 -6.01 -20.89
C ALA A 16 23.72 -5.04 -21.24
N ALA A 17 22.65 -5.05 -20.45
CA ALA A 17 21.62 -4.02 -20.50
C ALA A 17 22.27 -2.67 -20.17
N ASP A 18 22.43 -1.84 -21.20
CA ASP A 18 22.91 -0.47 -21.14
C ASP A 18 21.87 0.39 -20.41
N GLY A 19 21.99 0.47 -19.09
CA GLY A 19 21.27 1.40 -18.24
C GLY A 19 21.85 2.80 -18.39
N GLY A 20 21.46 3.50 -19.46
CA GLY A 20 21.92 4.87 -19.72
C GLY A 20 21.48 5.87 -18.62
N PRO A 21 22.25 6.96 -18.41
CA PRO A 21 22.08 7.95 -17.32
C PRO A 21 20.78 8.77 -17.37
N HIS A 22 19.87 8.51 -18.33
CA HIS A 22 18.62 9.23 -18.50
C HIS A 22 17.42 8.59 -17.80
N ALA A 23 17.53 7.34 -17.32
CA ALA A 23 16.44 6.66 -16.64
C ALA A 23 16.18 7.23 -15.24
N GLU A 24 17.23 7.53 -14.47
CA GLU A 24 17.11 8.03 -13.09
C GLU A 24 16.51 9.44 -13.02
N ASP A 25 16.91 10.32 -13.94
CA ASP A 25 16.40 11.69 -14.04
C ASP A 25 14.90 11.72 -14.37
N ASN A 26 14.43 10.80 -15.22
CA ASN A 26 13.02 10.73 -15.63
C ASN A 26 12.14 10.20 -14.49
N VAL A 27 12.61 9.21 -13.74
CA VAL A 27 11.90 8.67 -12.57
C VAL A 27 11.73 9.74 -11.48
N SER A 28 12.79 10.50 -11.19
CA SER A 28 12.77 11.61 -10.23
C SER A 28 11.75 12.70 -10.61
N LEU A 29 11.75 13.12 -11.88
CA LEU A 29 10.81 14.12 -12.40
C LEU A 29 9.35 13.63 -12.36
N GLN A 30 9.10 12.37 -12.71
CA GLN A 30 7.75 11.79 -12.65
C GLN A 30 7.23 11.71 -11.20
N GLN A 31 8.09 11.32 -10.26
CA GLN A 31 7.75 11.29 -8.84
C GLN A 31 7.45 12.69 -8.30
N SER A 32 8.25 13.69 -8.67
CA SER A 32 8.02 15.09 -8.31
C SER A 32 6.66 15.60 -8.82
N ARG A 33 6.33 15.36 -10.09
CA ARG A 33 5.03 15.75 -10.66
C ARG A 33 3.85 15.02 -10.02
N ARG A 34 3.99 13.73 -9.72
CA ARG A 34 2.96 12.95 -9.00
C ARG A 34 2.73 13.56 -7.61
N MET A 35 3.81 13.86 -6.90
CA MET A 35 3.76 14.47 -5.58
C MET A 35 3.04 15.83 -5.63
N ASP A 36 3.33 16.69 -6.59
CA ASP A 36 2.69 18.01 -6.71
C ASP A 36 1.18 17.90 -6.92
N ARG A 37 0.75 16.97 -7.77
CA ARG A 37 -0.68 16.68 -7.99
C ARG A 37 -1.36 16.19 -6.72
N LEU A 38 -0.74 15.26 -5.99
CA LEU A 38 -1.27 14.76 -4.73
C LEU A 38 -1.32 15.85 -3.67
N LYS A 39 -0.25 16.64 -3.52
CA LYS A 39 -0.19 17.78 -2.61
C LYS A 39 -1.29 18.77 -2.88
N ALA A 40 -1.64 19.05 -4.14
CA ALA A 40 -2.68 20.00 -4.50
C ALA A 40 -4.08 19.56 -4.06
N ALA A 41 -4.38 18.26 -4.07
CA ALA A 41 -5.71 17.73 -3.77
C ALA A 41 -5.85 17.17 -2.34
N TYR A 42 -4.77 16.71 -1.72
CA TYR A 42 -4.80 15.97 -0.47
C TYR A 42 -3.79 16.51 0.56
N HIS A 43 -4.02 16.18 1.82
CA HIS A 43 -3.02 16.27 2.88
C HIS A 43 -2.05 15.11 2.71
N VAL A 44 -0.79 15.43 2.44
CA VAL A 44 0.28 14.45 2.29
C VAL A 44 1.50 14.82 3.13
N VAL A 45 2.34 13.83 3.41
CA VAL A 45 3.60 13.96 4.16
C VAL A 45 4.80 13.72 3.26
N HIS A 46 5.95 14.22 3.70
CA HIS A 46 7.25 13.94 3.10
C HIS A 46 8.31 13.89 4.21
N PRO A 47 9.17 12.85 4.28
CA PRO A 47 9.24 11.68 3.39
C PRO A 47 7.99 10.75 3.46
N PRO A 48 7.79 9.83 2.50
CA PRO A 48 6.78 8.77 2.62
C PRO A 48 7.01 7.93 3.87
N VAL A 49 5.93 7.48 4.51
CA VAL A 49 5.98 6.65 5.71
C VAL A 49 6.22 5.19 5.31
N LEU A 50 7.31 4.61 5.82
CA LEU A 50 7.61 3.20 5.60
C LEU A 50 6.54 2.32 6.28
N LEU A 51 6.26 1.16 5.71
CA LEU A 51 5.26 0.25 6.28
C LEU A 51 5.69 -0.21 7.68
N GLU A 52 6.97 -0.49 7.89
CA GLU A 52 7.53 -0.84 9.20
C GLU A 52 7.24 0.23 10.27
N ASP A 53 7.45 1.51 9.96
CA ASP A 53 7.20 2.62 10.89
C ASP A 53 5.72 2.82 11.20
N ALA A 54 4.86 2.44 10.26
CA ALA A 54 3.41 2.48 10.41
C ALA A 54 2.82 1.19 10.98
N THR A 55 3.62 0.14 11.21
CA THR A 55 3.17 -1.13 11.75
C THR A 55 3.19 -1.11 13.26
N TRP A 56 2.06 -1.44 13.88
CA TRP A 56 1.89 -1.46 15.34
C TRP A 56 1.38 -2.81 15.79
N ASP A 57 1.92 -3.31 16.90
CA ASP A 57 1.40 -4.52 17.54
C ASP A 57 0.00 -4.29 18.11
N THR A 58 -0.24 -3.12 18.68
CA THR A 58 -1.54 -2.75 19.23
C THR A 58 -1.75 -1.24 19.18
N VAL A 59 -2.99 -0.85 18.90
CA VAL A 59 -3.54 0.50 18.99
C VAL A 59 -4.82 0.49 19.83
N GLY A 60 -4.93 -0.45 20.78
CA GLY A 60 -6.11 -0.68 21.61
C GLY A 60 -6.65 0.57 22.34
N ASP A 61 -5.74 1.46 22.74
CA ASP A 61 -6.08 2.69 23.47
C ASP A 61 -6.41 3.88 22.55
N MET A 62 -6.28 3.71 21.22
CA MET A 62 -6.56 4.77 20.26
C MET A 62 -8.05 5.12 20.24
N GLN A 63 -8.34 6.43 20.19
CA GLN A 63 -9.71 6.96 20.26
C GLN A 63 -10.08 7.74 18.99
N GLY A 64 -11.34 7.61 18.59
CA GLY A 64 -11.96 8.37 17.51
C GLY A 64 -11.38 8.08 16.12
N HIS A 65 -10.67 6.97 15.94
CA HIS A 65 -10.09 6.55 14.65
C HIS A 65 -11.10 5.84 13.75
N VAL A 66 -10.70 5.63 12.50
CA VAL A 66 -11.41 4.79 11.55
C VAL A 66 -10.67 3.46 11.47
N LEU A 67 -11.37 2.36 11.72
CA LEU A 67 -10.86 1.01 11.47
C LEU A 67 -11.29 0.56 10.08
N LEU A 68 -10.35 0.09 9.28
CA LEU A 68 -10.56 -0.46 7.95
C LEU A 68 -10.11 -1.92 7.93
N CYS A 69 -10.97 -2.81 7.47
CA CYS A 69 -10.65 -4.22 7.28
C CYS A 69 -11.25 -4.77 5.98
N GLY A 70 -10.81 -5.97 5.59
CA GLY A 70 -11.21 -6.62 4.34
C GLY A 70 -10.25 -6.32 3.19
N SER A 71 -10.78 -6.11 1.98
CA SER A 71 -9.97 -5.95 0.77
C SER A 71 -9.12 -4.68 0.79
N THR A 72 -7.82 -4.83 0.50
CA THR A 72 -6.86 -3.72 0.38
C THR A 72 -6.85 -3.07 -1.02
N SER A 73 -7.63 -3.58 -1.97
CA SER A 73 -7.67 -3.12 -3.36
C SER A 73 -8.15 -1.66 -3.52
N ALA A 74 -9.06 -1.20 -2.65
CA ALA A 74 -9.58 0.16 -2.67
C ALA A 74 -8.95 1.08 -1.61
N LEU A 75 -7.85 0.65 -0.99
CA LEU A 75 -7.20 1.36 0.12
C LEU A 75 -6.78 2.78 -0.27
N PHE A 76 -6.27 2.97 -1.48
CA PHE A 76 -5.90 4.30 -1.99
C PHE A 76 -7.07 5.27 -2.02
N TYR A 77 -8.18 4.90 -2.67
CA TYR A 77 -9.35 5.78 -2.81
C TYR A 77 -9.98 6.10 -1.46
N PHE A 78 -10.00 5.13 -0.56
CA PHE A 78 -10.51 5.33 0.79
C PHE A 78 -9.63 6.31 1.59
N ALA A 79 -8.31 6.08 1.60
CA ALA A 79 -7.36 6.97 2.26
C ALA A 79 -7.42 8.39 1.67
N ALA A 80 -7.39 8.51 0.34
CA ALA A 80 -7.47 9.79 -0.37
C ALA A 80 -8.73 10.58 0.00
N THR A 81 -9.89 9.92 0.07
CA THR A 81 -11.16 10.55 0.47
C THR A 81 -11.06 11.17 1.86
N LEU A 82 -10.49 10.44 2.82
CA LEU A 82 -10.33 10.92 4.20
C LEU A 82 -9.25 12.01 4.33
N ARG A 83 -8.36 12.15 3.34
CA ARG A 83 -7.24 13.12 3.33
C ARG A 83 -7.45 14.25 2.34
N SER A 84 -8.64 14.43 1.76
CA SER A 84 -8.95 15.56 0.90
C SER A 84 -8.61 16.91 1.56
N ARG A 85 -8.09 17.87 0.79
CA ARG A 85 -7.86 19.23 1.27
C ARG A 85 -9.13 19.96 1.69
N SER A 86 -10.29 19.52 1.24
CA SER A 86 -11.58 20.02 1.73
C SER A 86 -11.80 19.71 3.22
N THR A 87 -11.09 18.72 3.76
CA THR A 87 -11.12 18.36 5.19
C THR A 87 -10.05 19.17 5.94
N PRO A 88 -10.39 19.95 6.97
CA PRO A 88 -9.39 20.64 7.79
C PRO A 88 -8.41 19.68 8.46
N LYS A 89 -7.14 20.06 8.57
CA LYS A 89 -6.09 19.22 9.22
C LYS A 89 -6.47 18.76 10.62
N SER A 90 -7.14 19.63 11.40
CA SER A 90 -7.62 19.33 12.76
C SER A 90 -8.71 18.25 12.82
N ARG A 91 -9.33 17.92 11.69
CA ARG A 91 -10.37 16.89 11.59
C ARG A 91 -9.87 15.59 10.95
N LEU A 92 -8.59 15.51 10.58
CA LEU A 92 -8.01 14.27 10.05
C LEU A 92 -8.05 13.20 11.14
N LYS A 93 -8.71 12.09 10.83
CA LYS A 93 -8.80 10.93 11.72
C LYS A 93 -7.68 9.95 11.43
N ASN A 94 -7.17 9.31 12.47
CA ASN A 94 -6.31 8.15 12.33
C ASN A 94 -7.07 7.07 11.54
N LEU A 95 -6.38 6.43 10.59
CA LEU A 95 -6.87 5.29 9.85
C LEU A 95 -6.05 4.08 10.26
N VAL A 96 -6.70 3.09 10.87
CA VAL A 96 -6.08 1.81 11.24
C VAL A 96 -6.51 0.79 10.19
N VAL A 97 -5.54 0.19 9.52
CA VAL A 97 -5.73 -0.91 8.57
C VAL A 97 -5.46 -2.22 9.31
N LEU A 98 -6.49 -3.04 9.47
CA LEU A 98 -6.39 -4.39 10.01
C LEU A 98 -6.44 -5.40 8.87
N HIS A 99 -5.35 -6.12 8.65
CA HIS A 99 -5.26 -7.14 7.60
C HIS A 99 -4.29 -8.28 7.98
N PRO A 100 -4.54 -9.54 7.57
CA PRO A 100 -3.68 -10.67 7.95
C PRO A 100 -2.26 -10.58 7.37
N GLU A 101 -2.14 -9.99 6.17
CA GLU A 101 -0.89 -9.84 5.45
C GLU A 101 -0.51 -8.36 5.27
N PRO A 102 0.78 -8.00 5.40
CA PRO A 102 1.23 -6.64 5.17
C PRO A 102 0.89 -6.16 3.76
N PRO A 103 0.23 -5.00 3.59
CA PRO A 103 -0.30 -4.55 2.31
C PRO A 103 0.77 -3.92 1.40
N HIS A 104 1.96 -4.53 1.24
CA HIS A 104 3.13 -3.94 0.56
C HIS A 104 2.79 -3.27 -0.80
N LYS A 105 2.01 -3.94 -1.65
CA LYS A 105 1.62 -3.41 -2.97
C LYS A 105 0.71 -2.19 -2.89
N ALA A 106 -0.23 -2.19 -1.94
CA ALA A 106 -1.16 -1.08 -1.76
C ALA A 106 -0.54 0.06 -0.93
N TRP A 107 0.44 -0.26 -0.07
CA TRP A 107 1.08 0.70 0.82
C TRP A 107 1.82 1.80 0.06
N GLY A 108 2.58 1.46 -1.00
CA GLY A 108 3.23 2.47 -1.86
C GLY A 108 2.29 3.42 -2.62
N GLN A 109 0.97 3.22 -2.48
CA GLN A 109 -0.04 4.16 -2.97
C GLN A 109 -0.48 5.16 -1.88
N ILE A 110 -0.36 4.77 -0.61
CA ILE A 110 -0.89 5.50 0.55
C ILE A 110 0.18 5.95 1.56
N ASP A 111 1.45 5.58 1.36
CA ASP A 111 2.62 5.96 2.17
C ASP A 111 2.81 7.47 2.32
N LEU A 112 2.24 8.26 1.40
CA LEU A 112 2.23 9.72 1.46
C LEU A 112 1.10 10.31 2.29
N PHE A 113 0.11 9.53 2.75
CA PHE A 113 -1.01 10.06 3.54
C PHE A 113 -0.70 10.03 5.04
N PRO A 114 -0.96 11.11 5.79
CA PRO A 114 -0.75 11.14 7.23
C PRO A 114 -1.73 10.24 7.99
N ASN A 115 -1.29 9.87 9.21
CA ASN A 115 -2.10 9.21 10.23
C ASN A 115 -2.70 7.89 9.75
N ILE A 116 -1.91 7.07 9.06
CA ILE A 116 -2.28 5.70 8.68
C ILE A 116 -1.41 4.75 9.49
N PHE A 117 -2.05 3.77 10.10
CA PHE A 117 -1.46 2.73 10.93
C PHE A 117 -1.87 1.38 10.37
N TYR A 118 -0.98 0.39 10.49
CA TYR A 118 -1.24 -0.98 10.12
C TYR A 118 -1.12 -1.87 11.35
N VAL A 119 -2.10 -2.75 11.54
CA VAL A 119 -2.07 -3.82 12.54
C VAL A 119 -2.22 -5.13 11.78
N GLN A 120 -1.23 -6.01 11.95
CA GLN A 120 -1.33 -7.35 11.39
C GLN A 120 -2.32 -8.18 12.21
N GLY A 121 -3.31 -8.75 11.54
CA GLY A 121 -4.32 -9.59 12.18
C GLY A 121 -5.58 -9.79 11.35
N SER A 122 -6.44 -10.68 11.82
CA SER A 122 -7.71 -11.00 11.19
C SER A 122 -8.85 -10.23 11.82
N ALA A 123 -9.67 -9.57 11.00
CA ALA A 123 -10.91 -8.94 11.48
C ALA A 123 -11.99 -9.96 11.92
N LEU A 124 -11.75 -11.26 11.71
CA LEU A 124 -12.60 -12.33 12.22
C LEU A 124 -12.18 -12.78 13.63
N GLU A 125 -10.99 -12.40 14.09
CA GLU A 125 -10.47 -12.74 15.41
C GLU A 125 -10.74 -11.60 16.40
N PRO A 126 -11.51 -11.83 17.48
CA PRO A 126 -11.84 -10.79 18.46
C PRO A 126 -10.61 -10.16 19.12
N THR A 127 -9.54 -10.93 19.32
CA THR A 127 -8.28 -10.46 19.90
C THR A 127 -7.57 -9.45 19.00
N ASP A 128 -7.65 -9.65 17.68
CA ASP A 128 -7.05 -8.75 16.69
C ASP A 128 -7.88 -7.48 16.52
N LEU A 129 -9.21 -7.58 16.60
CA LEU A 129 -10.09 -6.41 16.66
C LEU A 129 -9.81 -5.56 17.91
N ALA A 130 -9.60 -6.19 19.06
CA ALA A 130 -9.23 -5.49 20.30
C ALA A 130 -7.87 -4.78 20.15
N ARG A 131 -6.86 -5.46 19.61
CA ARG A 131 -5.55 -4.86 19.26
C ARG A 131 -5.70 -3.69 18.29
N ALA A 132 -6.62 -3.77 17.33
CA ALA A 132 -6.88 -2.70 16.37
C ALA A 132 -7.74 -1.54 16.92
N GLY A 133 -8.04 -1.54 18.23
CA GLY A 133 -8.76 -0.46 18.89
C GLY A 133 -10.26 -0.44 18.58
N VAL A 134 -10.90 -1.60 18.41
CA VAL A 134 -12.34 -1.69 18.11
C VAL A 134 -13.23 -0.97 19.14
N HIS A 135 -12.78 -0.83 20.38
CA HIS A 135 -13.55 -0.18 21.45
C HIS A 135 -13.52 1.34 21.41
N GLY A 136 -12.49 1.94 20.78
CA GLY A 136 -12.30 3.39 20.72
C GLY A 136 -12.60 4.02 19.35
N LEU A 137 -12.92 3.22 18.32
CA LEU A 137 -13.13 3.73 16.97
C LEU A 137 -14.38 4.61 16.87
N ALA A 138 -14.32 5.59 15.98
CA ALA A 138 -15.48 6.37 15.55
C ALA A 138 -16.29 5.63 14.47
N ARG A 139 -15.61 4.89 13.58
CA ARG A 139 -16.22 4.17 12.46
C ARG A 139 -15.41 2.93 12.09
N ALA A 140 -16.12 1.85 11.77
CA ALA A 140 -15.54 0.65 11.17
C ALA A 140 -15.99 0.57 9.70
N VAL A 141 -15.08 0.24 8.80
CA VAL A 141 -15.33 0.07 7.37
C VAL A 141 -14.83 -1.30 6.94
N ILE A 142 -15.73 -2.09 6.36
CA ILE A 142 -15.43 -3.43 5.85
C ILE A 142 -15.50 -3.34 4.33
N LEU A 143 -14.38 -3.62 3.66
CA LEU A 143 -14.32 -3.68 2.19
C LEU A 143 -14.41 -5.14 1.74
N SER A 144 -15.42 -5.46 0.96
CA SER A 144 -15.54 -6.77 0.31
C SER A 144 -14.95 -6.71 -1.10
N HIS A 145 -14.38 -7.82 -1.57
CA HIS A 145 -14.11 -7.98 -2.99
C HIS A 145 -15.45 -8.09 -3.72
N ALA A 146 -15.61 -7.40 -4.85
CA ALA A 146 -16.73 -7.71 -5.73
C ALA A 146 -16.50 -9.12 -6.28
N ALA A 147 -17.42 -10.05 -6.03
CA ALA A 147 -17.37 -11.35 -6.69
C ALA A 147 -17.37 -11.10 -8.21
N PRO A 148 -16.47 -11.72 -9.00
CA PRO A 148 -16.63 -11.70 -10.45
C PRO A 148 -18.01 -12.27 -10.75
N GLY A 149 -18.87 -11.45 -11.37
CA GLY A 149 -20.28 -11.78 -11.55
C GLY A 149 -20.43 -13.19 -12.13
N GLY A 150 -21.13 -14.06 -11.40
CA GLY A 150 -21.58 -15.36 -11.90
C GLY A 150 -22.62 -15.14 -13.00
N GLY A 151 -22.17 -14.70 -14.17
CA GLY A 151 -22.96 -14.68 -15.39
C GLY A 151 -23.05 -16.10 -15.93
N GLY A 152 -24.18 -16.75 -15.73
CA GLY A 152 -24.42 -18.10 -16.26
C GLY A 152 -25.77 -18.70 -15.87
N GLY A 153 -26.81 -17.87 -15.73
CA GLY A 153 -28.18 -18.37 -15.75
C GLY A 153 -28.53 -18.78 -17.18
N GLU A 154 -28.54 -20.08 -17.44
CA GLU A 154 -28.94 -20.70 -18.70
C GLU A 154 -30.41 -20.37 -19.03
N PRO A 155 -30.73 -19.84 -20.22
CA PRO A 155 -32.12 -19.63 -20.62
C PRO A 155 -32.77 -20.98 -20.97
N ARG A 156 -33.94 -21.22 -20.39
CA ARG A 156 -34.85 -22.34 -20.72
C ARG A 156 -35.70 -22.02 -21.94
#